data_AF-A0A4U0WSK1-F1
#
_entry.id   AF-A0A4U0WSK1-F1
#
_cell.length_a   1.000
_cell.length_b   1.000
_cell.length_c   1.000
_cell.angle_alpha   90.00
_cell.angle_beta   90.00
_cell.angle_gamma   90.00
#
_symmetry.space_group_name_H-M   'P 1'
#
loop_
_entity.id
_entity.type
_entity.pdbx_description
1 polymer ?
#
loop_
_entity_poly.entity_id
_entity_poly.type
_entity_poly.pdbx_seq_one_letter_code
_entity_poly.pdbx_strand_id
1 'polypeptide(L)'
;MPSLGRKRRAEPEAEEQDEASPEPATQRRRRTAQHQHQSDDDDTGYGNDNGDSNSNSNMEQMVKKLVRLALACEYSRQPIRRQTIREKVLGSAGRQFKPVFDQAQLQLRGVFGMEMVELPEKEKVTVAQKRAAKSQSQSQNKTAQSYTLVSLLPAPFHDPAILSPPSIPTQATEAQYNSLYTLLISLISLSNNELADTKMERYLRRLGLEDHTPIPGYPKTELLLKRMEKEGYLVKVRESAGGQGEEDVNWMVGPRGKVEVGEQGVRGLVRAVYGEMDGHAEADLERRVVRSLGVGEEVVGKRGEESAPKKKRGRKRKGGDEEEEGAEVEEDEED
;
A
#
# COMPACT_ATOMS: atom_id res chain seq x y z
N MET A 1 -57.05 -45.12 31.22
CA MET A 1 -57.01 -46.50 31.77
C MET A 1 -55.58 -47.03 31.69
N PRO A 2 -55.16 -47.96 32.58
CA PRO A 2 -53.74 -48.16 32.86
C PRO A 2 -53.10 -49.42 32.26
N SER A 3 -51.77 -49.35 32.07
CA SER A 3 -50.74 -50.41 32.24
C SER A 3 -50.73 -51.69 31.36
N LEU A 4 -49.51 -52.13 31.03
CA LEU A 4 -48.94 -53.50 30.88
C LEU A 4 -47.82 -53.46 29.80
N GLY A 5 -46.58 -53.96 29.98
CA GLY A 5 -45.93 -54.57 31.17
C GLY A 5 -44.39 -54.77 31.00
N ARG A 6 -43.69 -55.08 32.10
CA ARG A 6 -42.22 -55.42 32.25
C ARG A 6 -41.81 -56.67 31.45
N LYS A 7 -40.53 -57.12 31.27
CA LYS A 7 -39.15 -56.94 31.85
C LYS A 7 -38.12 -57.45 30.76
N ARG A 8 -36.77 -57.37 30.75
CA ARG A 8 -35.60 -57.17 31.67
C ARG A 8 -34.57 -56.22 30.98
N ARG A 9 -33.55 -55.58 31.62
CA ARG A 9 -32.21 -56.01 32.16
C ARG A 9 -31.28 -56.68 31.10
N ALA A 10 -29.98 -56.33 30.95
CA ALA A 10 -29.07 -55.63 31.89
C ALA A 10 -27.97 -54.74 31.26
N GLU A 11 -27.43 -53.83 32.09
CA GLU A 11 -26.15 -53.08 31.94
C GLU A 11 -25.00 -53.87 32.61
N PRO A 12 -23.73 -53.48 32.40
CA PRO A 12 -23.02 -52.48 33.24
C PRO A 12 -22.12 -51.51 32.41
N GLU A 13 -21.33 -50.52 32.88
CA GLU A 13 -21.17 -49.59 34.04
C GLU A 13 -19.90 -48.72 33.69
N ALA A 14 -19.59 -47.50 34.16
CA ALA A 14 -20.27 -46.39 34.86
C ALA A 14 -19.39 -45.09 34.82
N GLU A 15 -19.90 -43.94 35.29
CA GLU A 15 -19.21 -42.68 35.74
C GLU A 15 -18.43 -41.82 34.70
N GLU A 16 -18.60 -40.49 34.52
CA GLU A 16 -18.87 -39.29 35.39
C GLU A 16 -17.61 -38.74 36.12
N GLN A 17 -17.41 -37.42 36.37
CA GLN A 17 -18.35 -36.29 36.53
C GLN A 17 -17.67 -34.90 36.27
N ASP A 18 -18.45 -33.83 36.04
CA ASP A 18 -18.04 -32.40 35.88
C ASP A 18 -18.60 -31.51 37.01
N GLU A 19 -17.99 -30.34 37.30
CA GLU A 19 -18.63 -29.00 37.52
C GLU A 19 -17.70 -27.96 38.21
N ALA A 20 -18.16 -26.70 38.37
CA ALA A 20 -17.31 -25.50 38.39
C ALA A 20 -17.55 -24.46 39.53
N SER A 21 -16.57 -23.53 39.68
CA SER A 21 -16.75 -22.12 40.11
C SER A 21 -16.79 -21.80 41.65
N PRO A 22 -16.76 -20.52 42.14
CA PRO A 22 -15.50 -19.97 42.71
C PRO A 22 -15.56 -19.07 43.99
N GLU A 23 -14.39 -18.87 44.62
CA GLU A 23 -14.00 -17.75 45.54
C GLU A 23 -14.75 -17.60 46.91
N PRO A 24 -14.26 -16.83 47.94
CA PRO A 24 -13.29 -15.70 47.93
C PRO A 24 -12.15 -15.71 49.00
N ALA A 25 -11.44 -14.57 49.13
CA ALA A 25 -10.09 -14.40 49.71
C ALA A 25 -9.95 -14.19 51.25
N THR A 26 -8.71 -14.31 51.80
CA THR A 26 -8.19 -13.44 52.91
C THR A 26 -6.66 -13.55 53.23
N GLN A 27 -6.01 -12.37 53.37
CA GLN A 27 -4.88 -11.94 54.26
C GLN A 27 -3.54 -12.72 54.54
N ARG A 28 -2.43 -11.98 54.28
CA ARG A 28 -1.24 -11.68 55.16
C ARG A 28 0.02 -12.61 55.33
N ARG A 29 1.14 -12.11 54.76
CA ARG A 29 2.50 -11.84 55.36
C ARG A 29 3.31 -12.92 56.11
N ARG A 30 4.46 -13.33 55.51
CA ARG A 30 5.88 -13.17 56.00
C ARG A 30 6.84 -13.76 54.92
N ARG A 31 7.71 -12.98 54.27
CA ARG A 31 9.06 -12.43 54.66
C ARG A 31 10.26 -13.38 54.38
N THR A 32 11.10 -12.95 53.43
CA THR A 32 12.57 -13.12 53.30
C THR A 32 13.20 -14.52 53.18
N ALA A 33 13.70 -14.80 51.98
CA ALA A 33 15.03 -15.38 51.73
C ALA A 33 15.69 -14.59 50.58
N GLN A 34 17.03 -14.52 50.53
CA GLN A 34 17.78 -13.79 49.50
C GLN A 34 18.16 -14.71 48.34
N HIS A 35 18.31 -14.14 47.13
CA HIS A 35 19.52 -14.33 46.31
C HIS A 35 19.68 -13.15 45.34
N GLN A 36 20.92 -12.91 44.89
CA GLN A 36 21.31 -11.74 44.08
C GLN A 36 21.59 -12.13 42.62
N HIS A 37 21.28 -11.23 41.69
CA HIS A 37 21.89 -10.96 40.36
C HIS A 37 20.81 -10.18 39.55
N GLN A 38 21.10 -9.16 38.74
CA GLN A 38 22.20 -8.19 38.65
C GLN A 38 21.63 -6.97 37.85
N SER A 39 22.31 -5.82 37.78
CA SER A 39 21.87 -4.67 36.95
C SER A 39 21.93 -5.03 35.45
N ASP A 40 21.18 -4.39 34.54
CA ASP A 40 21.30 -2.97 34.17
C ASP A 40 19.95 -2.35 33.75
N ASP A 41 19.69 -1.13 34.22
CA ASP A 41 18.46 -0.36 33.98
C ASP A 41 18.83 1.09 33.64
N ASP A 42 18.93 1.39 32.34
CA ASP A 42 19.37 2.69 31.80
C ASP A 42 18.21 3.73 31.80
N ASP A 43 17.60 3.96 32.96
CA ASP A 43 16.66 5.09 33.16
C ASP A 43 17.43 6.43 33.19
N THR A 44 17.79 6.90 32.00
CA THR A 44 18.45 8.20 31.77
C THR A 44 17.46 9.35 32.01
N GLY A 45 17.29 9.67 33.30
CA GLY A 45 16.26 10.58 33.80
C GLY A 45 16.21 11.96 33.15
N TYR A 46 14.98 12.48 32.99
CA TYR A 46 14.68 13.72 32.29
C TYR A 46 15.07 14.98 33.10
N GLY A 47 16.28 15.50 32.86
CA GLY A 47 16.68 16.83 33.31
C GLY A 47 15.94 17.94 32.54
N ASN A 48 14.98 18.60 33.20
CA ASN A 48 14.20 19.71 32.63
C ASN A 48 14.77 21.08 33.06
N ASP A 49 15.49 21.76 32.16
CA ASP A 49 15.64 23.23 32.21
C ASP A 49 16.02 23.84 30.83
N ASN A 50 15.98 25.18 30.74
CA ASN A 50 16.38 26.06 29.64
C ASN A 50 15.69 25.84 28.27
N GLY A 51 14.53 26.49 28.13
CA GLY A 51 13.78 26.57 26.87
C GLY A 51 14.21 27.73 25.96
N ASP A 52 15.18 27.48 25.07
CA ASP A 52 15.08 27.92 23.66
C ASP A 52 15.94 27.02 22.76
N SER A 53 17.26 26.96 23.02
CA SER A 53 18.21 26.06 22.32
C SER A 53 17.80 24.58 22.35
N ASN A 54 17.08 24.15 23.38
CA ASN A 54 16.56 22.79 23.51
C ASN A 54 15.51 22.45 22.43
N SER A 55 14.76 23.45 21.91
CA SER A 55 13.77 23.27 20.84
C SER A 55 14.44 22.82 19.52
N ASN A 56 15.49 23.53 19.11
CA ASN A 56 16.27 23.18 17.91
C ASN A 56 17.01 21.84 18.09
N SER A 57 17.60 21.60 19.27
CA SER A 57 18.26 20.31 19.59
C SER A 57 17.29 19.13 19.48
N ASN A 58 16.10 19.24 20.08
CA ASN A 58 15.07 18.20 19.99
C ASN A 58 14.59 17.99 18.54
N MET A 59 14.39 19.07 17.78
CA MET A 59 14.02 18.97 16.36
C MET A 59 15.11 18.26 15.54
N GLU A 60 16.38 18.60 15.74
CA GLU A 60 17.51 17.93 15.06
C GLU A 60 17.61 16.45 15.44
N GLN A 61 17.34 16.10 16.71
CA GLN A 61 17.24 14.70 17.14
C GLN A 61 16.07 13.96 16.47
N MET A 62 14.92 14.60 16.29
CA MET A 62 13.79 14.01 15.54
C MET A 62 14.11 13.83 14.05
N VAL A 63 14.82 14.77 13.42
CA VAL A 63 15.33 14.61 12.06
C VAL A 63 16.29 13.42 11.97
N LYS A 64 17.28 13.32 12.87
CA LYS A 64 18.22 12.19 12.95
C LYS A 64 17.50 10.85 13.18
N LYS A 65 16.45 10.82 14.02
CA LYS A 65 15.59 9.64 14.24
C LYS A 65 14.81 9.26 12.97
N LEU A 66 14.25 10.22 12.23
CA LEU A 66 13.51 9.96 10.98
C LEU A 66 14.43 9.42 9.88
N VAL A 67 15.61 10.01 9.68
CA VAL A 67 16.59 9.55 8.68
C VAL A 67 17.03 8.11 8.98
N ARG A 68 17.37 7.79 10.24
CA ARG A 68 17.71 6.40 10.63
C ARG A 68 16.55 5.42 10.44
N LEU A 69 15.32 5.84 10.76
CA LEU A 69 14.12 5.01 10.56
C LEU A 69 13.91 4.71 9.07
N ALA A 70 14.06 5.71 8.20
CA ALA A 70 13.91 5.54 6.75
C ALA A 70 14.95 4.58 6.17
N LEU A 71 16.23 4.76 6.53
CA LEU A 71 17.33 3.88 6.08
C LEU A 71 17.17 2.44 6.60
N ALA A 72 16.73 2.26 7.85
CA ALA A 72 16.50 0.92 8.41
C ALA A 72 15.26 0.23 7.80
N CYS A 73 14.21 0.98 7.49
CA CYS A 73 13.06 0.49 6.73
C CYS A 73 13.47 0.04 5.32
N GLU A 74 14.28 0.83 4.63
CA GLU A 74 14.76 0.47 3.28
C GLU A 74 15.64 -0.78 3.29
N TYR A 75 16.64 -0.83 4.18
CA TYR A 75 17.49 -2.00 4.35
C TYR A 75 16.71 -3.29 4.67
N SER A 76 15.57 -3.18 5.36
CA SER A 76 14.67 -4.31 5.67
C SER A 76 13.52 -4.48 4.67
N ARG A 77 13.53 -3.73 3.57
CA ARG A 77 12.48 -3.63 2.54
C ARG A 77 11.05 -3.43 3.10
N GLN A 78 10.92 -2.70 4.21
CA GLN A 78 9.63 -2.43 4.87
C GLN A 78 9.08 -1.02 4.56
N PRO A 79 7.76 -0.88 4.28
CA PRO A 79 7.15 0.43 4.02
C PRO A 79 7.14 1.32 5.28
N ILE A 80 7.57 2.58 5.12
CA ILE A 80 7.71 3.57 6.19
C ILE A 80 6.33 4.15 6.54
N ARG A 81 5.61 3.52 7.47
CA ARG A 81 4.24 3.94 7.85
C ARG A 81 4.24 5.23 8.68
N ARG A 82 3.28 6.12 8.39
CA ARG A 82 3.07 7.38 9.11
C ARG A 82 2.78 7.19 10.60
N GLN A 83 2.10 6.09 10.97
CA GLN A 83 1.92 5.67 12.36
C GLN A 83 3.28 5.41 13.05
N THR A 84 4.15 4.62 12.41
CA THR A 84 5.47 4.27 12.97
C THR A 84 6.39 5.50 13.09
N ILE A 85 6.27 6.48 12.19
CA ILE A 85 6.96 7.78 12.35
C ILE A 85 6.42 8.52 13.58
N ARG A 86 5.10 8.57 13.78
CA ARG A 86 4.50 9.19 14.97
C ARG A 86 5.00 8.52 16.26
N GLU A 87 5.01 7.19 16.30
CA GLU A 87 5.38 6.41 17.49
C GLU A 87 6.89 6.47 17.79
N LYS A 88 7.76 6.28 16.79
CA LYS A 88 9.22 6.12 17.00
C LYS A 88 10.03 7.41 16.85
N VAL A 89 9.48 8.44 16.21
CA VAL A 89 10.19 9.71 15.96
C VAL A 89 9.60 10.85 16.79
N LEU A 90 8.28 11.09 16.67
CA LEU A 90 7.66 12.32 17.18
C LEU A 90 7.05 12.19 18.58
N GLY A 91 6.61 11.00 18.97
CA GLY A 91 5.87 10.76 20.21
C GLY A 91 4.61 11.65 20.31
N SER A 92 4.59 12.53 21.30
CA SER A 92 3.54 13.54 21.50
C SER A 92 3.61 14.71 20.50
N ALA A 93 4.79 15.00 19.92
CA ALA A 93 5.06 16.15 19.05
C ALA A 93 4.53 15.99 17.61
N GLY A 94 3.41 15.29 17.41
CA GLY A 94 2.87 14.95 16.08
C GLY A 94 2.62 16.14 15.13
N ARG A 95 2.46 17.36 15.67
CA ARG A 95 2.35 18.61 14.89
C ARG A 95 3.65 18.98 14.16
N GLN A 96 4.81 18.58 14.69
CA GLN A 96 6.13 18.89 14.11
C GLN A 96 6.52 17.98 12.94
N PHE A 97 5.65 17.05 12.49
CA PHE A 97 5.96 16.18 11.35
C PHE A 97 6.44 16.96 10.12
N LYS A 98 5.73 18.02 9.70
CA LYS A 98 6.02 18.71 8.43
C LYS A 98 7.45 19.27 8.40
N PRO A 99 7.88 20.13 9.34
CA PRO A 99 9.25 20.66 9.34
C PRO A 99 10.31 19.57 9.61
N VAL A 100 10.03 18.54 10.44
CA VAL A 100 10.96 17.42 10.65
C VAL A 100 11.13 16.59 9.37
N PHE A 101 10.06 16.35 8.62
CA PHE A 101 10.09 15.64 7.33
C PHE A 101 10.84 16.46 6.28
N ASP A 102 10.55 17.76 6.15
CA ASP A 102 11.21 18.64 5.19
C ASP A 102 12.73 18.69 5.42
N GLN A 103 13.17 18.82 6.68
CA GLN A 103 14.59 18.81 7.03
C GLN A 103 15.22 17.41 6.90
N ALA A 104 14.47 16.33 7.15
CA ALA A 104 14.95 14.96 6.89
C ALA A 104 15.12 14.68 5.39
N GLN A 105 14.26 15.20 4.52
CA GLN A 105 14.43 15.12 3.06
C GLN A 105 15.71 15.83 2.61
N LEU A 106 16.03 17.00 3.16
CA LEU A 106 17.31 17.69 2.87
C LEU A 106 18.52 16.83 3.27
N GLN A 107 18.48 16.14 4.41
CA GLN A 107 19.54 15.24 4.86
C GLN A 107 19.64 13.98 3.99
N LEU A 108 18.51 13.33 3.67
CA LEU A 108 18.47 12.15 2.80
C LEU A 108 19.02 12.45 1.40
N ARG A 109 18.59 13.56 0.78
CA ARG A 109 19.08 13.97 -0.53
C ARG A 109 20.56 14.37 -0.49
N GLY A 110 20.94 15.21 0.47
CA GLY A 110 22.28 15.82 0.54
C GLY A 110 23.40 14.93 1.06
N VAL A 111 23.10 13.91 1.87
CA VAL A 111 24.10 13.02 2.48
C VAL A 111 24.03 11.59 1.92
N PHE A 112 22.82 11.09 1.63
CA PHE A 112 22.61 9.69 1.22
C PHE A 112 22.24 9.53 -0.26
N GLY A 113 21.94 10.62 -0.98
CA GLY A 113 21.47 10.56 -2.36
C GLY A 113 20.11 9.88 -2.51
N MET A 114 19.24 9.97 -1.48
CA MET A 114 17.92 9.31 -1.45
C MET A 114 16.78 10.28 -1.14
N GLU A 115 15.54 9.86 -1.39
CA GLU A 115 14.33 10.61 -1.05
C GLU A 115 13.22 9.70 -0.51
N MET A 116 12.49 10.17 0.51
CA MET A 116 11.22 9.54 0.93
C MET A 116 10.10 9.91 -0.05
N VAL A 117 9.67 8.95 -0.85
CA VAL A 117 8.55 9.08 -1.79
C VAL A 117 7.28 8.49 -1.16
N GLU A 118 6.14 9.14 -1.35
CA GLU A 118 4.84 8.65 -0.90
C GLU A 118 4.43 7.39 -1.69
N LEU A 119 4.01 6.34 -0.99
CA LEU A 119 3.42 5.16 -1.62
C LEU A 119 1.92 5.42 -1.86
N PRO A 120 1.38 5.14 -3.07
CA PRO A 120 -0.05 5.25 -3.35
C PRO A 120 -0.91 4.48 -2.34
N GLU A 121 -2.12 4.97 -2.04
CA GLU A 121 -3.09 4.17 -1.27
C GLU A 121 -3.34 2.83 -1.99
N LYS A 122 -3.42 1.73 -1.22
CA LYS A 122 -3.87 0.45 -1.78
C LYS A 122 -5.25 0.63 -2.41
N GLU A 123 -5.36 0.31 -3.68
CA GLU A 123 -6.60 0.52 -4.43
C GLU A 123 -7.75 -0.30 -3.82
N LYS A 124 -8.92 0.33 -3.75
CA LYS A 124 -10.16 -0.26 -3.25
C LYS A 124 -10.83 -1.07 -4.36
N VAL A 125 -10.28 -2.24 -4.71
CA VAL A 125 -10.63 -2.90 -5.99
C VAL A 125 -11.85 -3.82 -5.92
N THR A 126 -12.20 -4.42 -4.78
CA THR A 126 -13.40 -5.28 -4.73
C THR A 126 -14.69 -4.47 -4.90
N VAL A 127 -15.76 -5.06 -5.44
CA VAL A 127 -17.06 -4.39 -5.62
C VAL A 127 -17.60 -3.84 -4.30
N ALA A 128 -17.39 -4.54 -3.19
CA ALA A 128 -17.74 -4.05 -1.85
C ALA A 128 -16.96 -2.78 -1.47
N GLN A 129 -15.64 -2.75 -1.70
CA GLN A 129 -14.80 -1.58 -1.43
C GLN A 129 -15.09 -0.41 -2.38
N LYS A 130 -15.37 -0.69 -3.66
CA LYS A 130 -15.80 0.31 -4.67
C LYS A 130 -17.15 0.94 -4.29
N ARG A 131 -18.12 0.16 -3.80
CA ARG A 131 -19.40 0.66 -3.27
C ARG A 131 -19.20 1.52 -2.02
N ALA A 132 -18.40 1.04 -1.05
CA ALA A 132 -18.08 1.79 0.16
C ALA A 132 -17.24 3.07 -0.08
N ALA A 133 -16.48 3.13 -1.18
CA ALA A 133 -15.79 4.35 -1.60
C ALA A 133 -16.76 5.40 -2.15
N LYS A 134 -17.75 5.01 -2.94
CA LYS A 134 -18.78 5.92 -3.50
C LYS A 134 -19.68 6.54 -2.44
N SER A 135 -19.92 5.85 -1.31
CA SER A 135 -20.63 6.45 -0.16
C SER A 135 -19.74 7.32 0.75
N GLN A 136 -18.44 7.42 0.48
CA GLN A 136 -17.48 8.28 1.18
C GLN A 136 -16.96 9.46 0.31
N SER A 137 -17.46 9.62 -0.93
CA SER A 137 -16.83 10.48 -1.93
C SER A 137 -17.23 11.96 -1.85
N GLN A 138 -16.89 12.64 -0.75
CA GLN A 138 -16.75 14.11 -0.74
C GLN A 138 -15.52 14.58 0.05
N SER A 139 -14.60 15.24 -0.67
CA SER A 139 -13.73 16.31 -0.18
C SER A 139 -12.90 16.09 1.11
N GLN A 140 -11.94 15.17 1.08
CA GLN A 140 -10.70 15.32 1.87
C GLN A 140 -9.47 14.85 1.07
N ASN A 141 -8.48 15.73 0.91
CA ASN A 141 -7.11 15.32 0.55
C ASN A 141 -6.55 14.52 1.72
N LYS A 142 -6.55 13.19 1.59
CA LYS A 142 -5.94 12.33 2.59
C LYS A 142 -4.43 12.58 2.64
N THR A 143 -3.87 12.47 3.83
CA THR A 143 -2.42 12.56 4.02
C THR A 143 -1.74 11.24 3.75
N ALA A 144 -0.53 11.28 3.21
CA ALA A 144 0.39 10.15 3.04
C ALA A 144 0.44 9.23 4.26
N GLN A 145 -0.07 8.00 4.10
CA GLN A 145 -0.07 6.99 5.16
C GLN A 145 1.20 6.14 5.17
N SER A 146 1.94 6.08 4.06
CA SER A 146 3.19 5.33 3.95
C SER A 146 4.13 5.93 2.92
N TYR A 147 5.43 5.74 3.14
CA TYR A 147 6.51 6.15 2.24
C TYR A 147 7.46 4.98 1.95
N THR A 148 8.32 5.11 0.95
CA THR A 148 9.51 4.27 0.69
C THR A 148 10.72 5.17 0.45
N LEU A 149 11.95 4.67 0.55
CA LEU A 149 13.10 5.41 0.01
C LEU A 149 13.28 5.09 -1.47
N VAL A 150 13.74 6.07 -2.24
CA VAL A 150 14.11 5.93 -3.65
C VAL A 150 15.50 6.55 -3.86
N SER A 151 16.33 5.93 -4.68
CA SER A 151 17.63 6.48 -5.11
C SER A 151 17.43 7.69 -6.01
N LEU A 152 18.16 8.78 -5.73
CA LEU A 152 18.33 9.93 -6.63
C LEU A 152 19.68 9.87 -7.37
N LEU A 153 20.45 8.80 -7.21
CA LEU A 153 21.73 8.65 -7.89
C LEU A 153 21.53 8.48 -9.41
N PRO A 154 22.36 9.10 -10.26
CA PRO A 154 22.34 8.84 -11.70
C PRO A 154 22.63 7.36 -12.02
N ALA A 155 22.08 6.85 -13.12
CA ALA A 155 22.18 5.43 -13.51
C ALA A 155 23.60 4.81 -13.49
N PRO A 156 24.70 5.52 -13.84
CA PRO A 156 26.07 4.99 -13.69
C PRO A 156 26.46 4.60 -12.25
N PHE A 157 25.74 5.06 -11.23
CA PHE A 157 25.96 4.74 -9.82
C PHE A 157 24.97 3.70 -9.28
N HIS A 158 24.14 3.09 -10.13
CA HIS A 158 23.27 1.95 -9.76
C HIS A 158 23.98 0.59 -9.86
N ASP A 159 25.32 0.58 -9.92
CA ASP A 159 26.14 -0.62 -9.83
C ASP A 159 25.97 -1.30 -8.45
N PRO A 160 25.61 -2.59 -8.37
CA PRO A 160 25.54 -3.34 -7.11
C PRO A 160 26.86 -3.38 -6.30
N ALA A 161 28.01 -3.11 -6.92
CA ALA A 161 29.29 -2.95 -6.23
C ALA A 161 29.39 -1.62 -5.44
N ILE A 162 28.59 -0.62 -5.83
CA ILE A 162 28.42 0.64 -5.10
C ILE A 162 27.23 0.53 -4.12
N LEU A 163 26.13 -0.07 -4.57
CA LEU A 163 24.90 -0.25 -3.80
C LEU A 163 24.77 -1.69 -3.27
N SER A 164 25.40 -1.92 -2.11
CA SER A 164 25.30 -3.18 -1.37
C SER A 164 23.84 -3.64 -1.13
N PRO A 165 23.55 -4.95 -1.19
CA PRO A 165 22.18 -5.46 -1.15
C PRO A 165 21.49 -5.25 0.23
N PRO A 166 20.23 -4.81 0.27
CA PRO A 166 19.47 -4.64 1.52
C PRO A 166 19.08 -5.99 2.15
N SER A 167 19.64 -6.29 3.32
CA SER A 167 19.39 -7.47 4.17
C SER A 167 19.59 -8.86 3.55
N ILE A 168 19.86 -8.99 2.25
CA ILE A 168 20.15 -10.25 1.56
C ILE A 168 21.67 -10.50 1.53
N PRO A 169 22.15 -11.73 1.81
CA PRO A 169 23.59 -12.00 1.98
C PRO A 169 24.44 -11.92 0.71
N THR A 170 23.87 -11.86 -0.50
CA THR A 170 24.64 -11.71 -1.75
C THR A 170 23.94 -10.84 -2.78
N GLN A 171 24.72 -10.09 -3.58
CA GLN A 171 24.23 -9.31 -4.72
C GLN A 171 23.51 -10.18 -5.76
N ALA A 172 23.97 -11.42 -5.97
CA ALA A 172 23.37 -12.35 -6.93
C ALA A 172 21.94 -12.75 -6.52
N THR A 173 21.74 -13.07 -5.23
CA THR A 173 20.38 -13.34 -4.70
C THR A 173 19.49 -12.10 -4.79
N GLU A 174 20.03 -10.90 -4.55
CA GLU A 174 19.28 -9.66 -4.65
C GLU A 174 18.87 -9.37 -6.10
N ALA A 175 19.76 -9.54 -7.07
CA ALA A 175 19.45 -9.42 -8.49
C ALA A 175 18.41 -10.45 -8.97
N GLN A 176 18.46 -11.69 -8.45
CA GLN A 176 17.42 -12.70 -8.69
C GLN A 176 16.07 -12.27 -8.11
N TYR A 177 16.02 -11.77 -6.87
CA TYR A 177 14.77 -11.30 -6.27
C TYR A 177 14.18 -10.09 -7.01
N ASN A 178 15.04 -9.12 -7.38
CA ASN A 178 14.68 -7.93 -8.13
C ASN A 178 14.11 -8.27 -9.51
N SER A 179 14.79 -9.14 -10.26
CA SER A 179 14.31 -9.56 -11.59
C SER A 179 12.99 -10.35 -11.49
N LEU A 180 12.81 -11.21 -10.48
CA LEU A 180 11.56 -11.93 -10.25
C LEU A 180 10.39 -10.99 -9.93
N TYR A 181 10.49 -10.06 -8.96
CA TYR A 181 9.37 -9.14 -8.72
C TYR A 181 9.11 -8.20 -9.90
N THR A 182 10.17 -7.74 -10.59
CA THR A 182 10.03 -6.87 -11.77
C THR A 182 9.31 -7.58 -12.92
N LEU A 183 9.60 -8.87 -13.13
CA LEU A 183 8.91 -9.70 -14.12
C LEU A 183 7.44 -9.94 -13.74
N LEU A 184 7.14 -10.29 -12.48
CA LEU A 184 5.75 -10.52 -12.05
C LEU A 184 4.91 -9.23 -12.10
N ILE A 185 5.49 -8.09 -11.70
CA ILE A 185 4.86 -6.76 -11.86
C ILE A 185 4.60 -6.46 -13.34
N SER A 186 5.57 -6.72 -14.22
CA SER A 186 5.42 -6.53 -15.67
C SER A 186 4.30 -7.38 -16.25
N LEU A 187 4.20 -8.66 -15.86
CA LEU A 187 3.14 -9.56 -16.31
C LEU A 187 1.74 -9.10 -15.86
N ILE A 188 1.62 -8.53 -14.66
CA ILE A 188 0.37 -7.96 -14.16
C ILE A 188 0.04 -6.66 -14.90
N SER A 189 0.97 -5.71 -14.98
CA SER A 189 0.73 -4.40 -15.62
C SER A 189 0.41 -4.53 -17.11
N LEU A 190 1.10 -5.41 -17.85
CA LEU A 190 0.79 -5.71 -19.25
C LEU A 190 -0.53 -6.49 -19.46
N SER A 191 -1.13 -6.99 -18.37
CA SER A 191 -2.45 -7.63 -18.35
C SER A 191 -3.57 -6.64 -17.94
N ASN A 192 -3.40 -5.34 -18.22
CA ASN A 192 -4.29 -4.26 -17.76
C ASN A 192 -4.28 -4.06 -16.23
N ASN A 193 -3.13 -4.27 -15.58
CA ASN A 193 -2.91 -4.17 -14.12
C ASN A 193 -3.65 -5.19 -13.22
N GLU A 194 -4.37 -6.17 -13.78
CA GLU A 194 -5.08 -7.23 -13.04
C GLU A 194 -4.85 -8.62 -13.67
N LEU A 195 -4.49 -9.62 -12.87
CA LEU A 195 -4.09 -10.95 -13.36
C LEU A 195 -4.68 -12.09 -12.50
N ALA A 196 -5.62 -12.85 -13.06
CA ALA A 196 -6.20 -14.02 -12.39
C ALA A 196 -5.14 -15.05 -11.93
N ASP A 197 -5.39 -15.70 -10.78
CA ASP A 197 -4.49 -16.67 -10.14
C ASP A 197 -4.08 -17.78 -11.13
N THR A 198 -5.03 -18.33 -11.87
CA THR A 198 -4.80 -19.38 -12.90
C THR A 198 -3.89 -18.92 -14.04
N LYS A 199 -3.84 -17.62 -14.36
CA LYS A 199 -2.88 -17.05 -15.32
C LYS A 199 -1.50 -16.86 -14.67
N MET A 200 -1.45 -16.43 -13.41
CA MET A 200 -0.22 -16.31 -12.64
C MET A 200 0.48 -17.68 -12.49
N GLU A 201 -0.24 -18.71 -12.07
CA GLU A 201 0.23 -20.10 -12.00
C GLU A 201 0.78 -20.59 -13.34
N ARG A 202 0.07 -20.30 -14.45
CA ARG A 202 0.53 -20.66 -15.80
C ARG A 202 1.83 -19.95 -16.20
N TYR A 203 2.06 -18.72 -15.74
CA TYR A 203 3.34 -18.05 -15.94
C TYR A 203 4.44 -18.63 -15.04
N LEU A 204 4.16 -18.87 -13.76
CA LEU A 204 5.10 -19.48 -12.81
C LEU A 204 5.57 -20.87 -13.27
N ARG A 205 4.66 -21.74 -13.73
CA ARG A 205 5.00 -23.03 -14.38
C ARG A 205 5.91 -22.85 -15.59
N ARG A 206 5.64 -21.87 -16.47
CA ARG A 206 6.50 -21.58 -17.64
C ARG A 206 7.88 -21.02 -17.28
N LEU A 207 8.07 -20.52 -16.06
CA LEU A 207 9.35 -20.08 -15.52
C LEU A 207 10.08 -21.16 -14.70
N GLY A 208 9.49 -22.36 -14.53
CA GLY A 208 10.02 -23.40 -13.65
C GLY A 208 9.86 -23.10 -12.15
N LEU A 209 8.91 -22.22 -11.79
CA LEU A 209 8.71 -21.66 -10.45
C LEU A 209 7.34 -22.05 -9.86
N GLU A 210 6.78 -23.21 -10.21
CA GLU A 210 5.46 -23.62 -9.70
C GLU A 210 5.48 -23.90 -8.19
N ASP A 211 6.24 -24.91 -7.74
CA ASP A 211 6.36 -25.24 -6.32
C ASP A 211 7.54 -24.59 -5.61
N HIS A 212 8.66 -24.39 -6.33
CA HIS A 212 9.98 -24.07 -5.78
C HIS A 212 10.60 -22.81 -6.38
N THR A 213 11.53 -22.18 -5.65
CA THR A 213 12.28 -21.00 -6.13
C THR A 213 13.77 -21.12 -5.84
N PRO A 214 14.64 -20.48 -6.64
CA PRO A 214 16.08 -20.45 -6.39
C PRO A 214 16.50 -19.51 -5.25
N ILE A 215 15.57 -18.75 -4.65
CA ILE A 215 15.87 -17.71 -3.65
C ILE A 215 16.14 -18.34 -2.28
N PRO A 216 17.36 -18.20 -1.70
CA PRO A 216 17.66 -18.65 -0.35
C PRO A 216 16.67 -18.13 0.70
N GLY A 217 16.25 -19.00 1.62
CA GLY A 217 15.22 -18.72 2.62
C GLY A 217 13.78 -18.82 2.11
N TYR A 218 13.55 -18.89 0.78
CA TYR A 218 12.21 -18.98 0.17
C TYR A 218 12.09 -20.22 -0.75
N PRO A 219 12.24 -21.45 -0.20
CA PRO A 219 12.28 -22.69 -0.99
C PRO A 219 10.93 -23.09 -1.60
N LYS A 220 9.84 -22.37 -1.28
CA LYS A 220 8.51 -22.55 -1.90
C LYS A 220 8.03 -21.26 -2.53
N THR A 221 7.43 -21.34 -3.73
CA THR A 221 6.91 -20.16 -4.44
C THR A 221 5.86 -19.41 -3.64
N GLU A 222 4.98 -20.12 -2.93
CA GLU A 222 3.98 -19.52 -2.05
C GLU A 222 4.60 -18.62 -0.95
N LEU A 223 5.78 -18.98 -0.42
CA LEU A 223 6.50 -18.17 0.57
C LEU A 223 7.14 -16.93 -0.06
N LEU A 224 7.65 -17.06 -1.29
CA LEU A 224 8.20 -15.93 -2.05
C LEU A 224 7.11 -14.91 -2.43
N LEU A 225 5.94 -15.38 -2.84
CA LEU A 225 4.78 -14.51 -3.12
C LEU A 225 4.31 -13.80 -1.84
N LYS A 226 4.15 -14.52 -0.72
CA LYS A 226 3.84 -13.91 0.60
C LYS A 226 4.86 -12.86 1.03
N ARG A 227 6.14 -13.04 0.69
CA ARG A 227 7.19 -12.03 0.90
C ARG A 227 6.93 -10.77 0.05
N MET A 228 6.70 -10.94 -1.26
CA MET A 228 6.41 -9.83 -2.18
C MET A 228 5.12 -9.07 -1.80
N GLU A 229 4.11 -9.75 -1.25
CA GLU A 229 2.91 -9.10 -0.68
C GLU A 229 3.21 -8.31 0.60
N LYS A 230 4.05 -8.84 1.49
CA LYS A 230 4.46 -8.16 2.74
C LYS A 230 5.28 -6.90 2.46
N GLU A 231 6.23 -6.98 1.52
CA GLU A 231 7.09 -5.85 1.11
C GLU A 231 6.36 -4.85 0.20
N GLY A 232 5.17 -5.22 -0.33
CA GLY A 232 4.27 -4.31 -1.04
C GLY A 232 4.46 -4.25 -2.56
N TYR A 233 5.13 -5.24 -3.15
CA TYR A 233 5.27 -5.42 -4.60
C TYR A 233 4.02 -5.99 -5.25
N LEU A 234 3.34 -6.90 -4.56
CA LEU A 234 2.13 -7.58 -5.01
C LEU A 234 0.96 -7.37 -4.03
N VAL A 235 -0.26 -7.58 -4.51
CA VAL A 235 -1.47 -7.71 -3.68
C VAL A 235 -2.31 -8.84 -4.27
N LYS A 236 -2.63 -9.87 -3.46
CA LYS A 236 -3.64 -10.87 -3.81
C LYS A 236 -5.02 -10.37 -3.35
N VAL A 237 -5.90 -10.11 -4.31
CA VAL A 237 -7.30 -9.74 -4.09
C VAL A 237 -8.18 -10.98 -4.24
N ARG A 238 -9.16 -11.12 -3.36
CA ARG A 238 -10.22 -12.12 -3.46
C ARG A 238 -11.58 -11.43 -3.46
N GLU A 239 -12.42 -11.75 -4.43
CA GLU A 239 -13.80 -11.29 -4.53
C GLU A 239 -14.70 -12.52 -4.38
N SER A 240 -15.43 -12.61 -3.27
CA SER A 240 -16.44 -13.67 -3.09
C SER A 240 -17.72 -13.29 -3.83
N ALA A 241 -18.08 -14.06 -4.85
CA ALA A 241 -19.29 -13.88 -5.63
C ALA A 241 -20.55 -14.28 -4.83
N GLY A 242 -20.96 -13.42 -3.89
CA GLY A 242 -22.33 -13.40 -3.37
C GLY A 242 -22.76 -14.59 -2.51
N GLY A 243 -21.87 -15.16 -1.70
CA GLY A 243 -22.25 -16.05 -0.59
C GLY A 243 -22.41 -17.54 -0.91
N GLN A 244 -22.28 -17.96 -2.18
CA GLN A 244 -22.19 -19.39 -2.55
C GLN A 244 -21.41 -19.67 -3.85
N GLY A 245 -20.80 -18.65 -4.47
CA GLY A 245 -19.93 -18.80 -5.64
C GLY A 245 -18.48 -19.14 -5.29
N GLU A 246 -17.73 -19.51 -6.33
CA GLU A 246 -16.27 -19.67 -6.33
C GLU A 246 -15.59 -18.33 -5.95
N GLU A 247 -14.41 -18.36 -5.30
CA GLU A 247 -13.65 -17.13 -5.03
C GLU A 247 -12.94 -16.68 -6.31
N ASP A 248 -13.30 -15.50 -6.85
CA ASP A 248 -12.52 -14.86 -7.92
C ASP A 248 -11.24 -14.29 -7.31
N VAL A 249 -10.09 -14.83 -7.71
CA VAL A 249 -8.78 -14.50 -7.13
C VAL A 249 -7.86 -13.87 -8.16
N ASN A 250 -7.51 -12.60 -7.95
CA ASN A 250 -6.72 -11.78 -8.87
C ASN A 250 -5.50 -11.15 -8.19
N TRP A 251 -4.40 -11.06 -8.92
CA TRP A 251 -3.17 -10.37 -8.53
C TRP A 251 -3.11 -8.97 -9.12
N MET A 252 -2.64 -8.02 -8.31
CA MET A 252 -2.46 -6.61 -8.67
C MET A 252 -1.09 -6.11 -8.21
N VAL A 253 -0.57 -5.08 -8.86
CA VAL A 253 0.70 -4.44 -8.46
C VAL A 253 0.49 -3.66 -7.17
N GLY A 254 1.29 -3.97 -6.15
CA GLY A 254 1.25 -3.28 -4.86
C GLY A 254 1.88 -1.89 -4.92
N PRO A 255 1.60 -1.01 -3.93
CA PRO A 255 2.05 0.38 -3.95
C PRO A 255 3.55 0.56 -4.14
N ARG A 256 4.38 -0.34 -3.60
CA ARG A 256 5.84 -0.27 -3.74
C ARG A 256 6.29 -0.65 -5.16
N GLY A 257 5.67 -1.68 -5.74
CA GLY A 257 5.91 -2.05 -7.15
C GLY A 257 5.54 -0.93 -8.13
N LYS A 258 4.47 -0.17 -7.85
CA LYS A 258 4.08 1.01 -8.66
C LYS A 258 5.09 2.16 -8.60
N VAL A 259 5.87 2.29 -7.53
CA VAL A 259 6.88 3.36 -7.35
C VAL A 259 8.27 2.93 -7.82
N GLU A 260 8.70 1.70 -7.53
CA GLU A 260 10.08 1.25 -7.82
C GLU A 260 10.28 0.65 -9.20
N VAL A 261 9.23 0.04 -9.77
CA VAL A 261 9.25 -0.45 -11.16
C VAL A 261 8.46 0.53 -12.03
N GLY A 262 7.18 0.73 -11.71
CA GLY A 262 6.29 1.62 -12.45
C GLY A 262 6.22 1.33 -13.95
N GLU A 263 5.71 2.28 -14.73
CA GLU A 263 5.60 2.16 -16.19
C GLU A 263 6.97 2.00 -16.87
N GLN A 264 7.96 2.79 -16.44
CA GLN A 264 9.27 2.85 -17.08
C GLN A 264 10.11 1.59 -16.84
N GLY A 265 10.02 0.97 -15.66
CA GLY A 265 10.68 -0.31 -15.37
C GLY A 265 10.09 -1.46 -16.19
N VAL A 266 8.77 -1.49 -16.40
CA VAL A 266 8.12 -2.48 -17.29
C VAL A 266 8.55 -2.26 -18.75
N ARG A 267 8.56 -1.00 -19.23
CA ARG A 267 9.04 -0.66 -20.58
C ARG A 267 10.52 -1.02 -20.78
N GLY A 268 11.36 -0.75 -19.79
CA GLY A 268 12.77 -1.14 -19.75
C GLY A 268 12.98 -2.65 -19.81
N LEU A 269 12.22 -3.43 -19.03
CA LEU A 269 12.27 -4.89 -19.06
C LEU A 269 11.85 -5.43 -20.44
N VAL A 270 10.75 -4.92 -21.02
CA VAL A 270 10.29 -5.35 -22.35
C VAL A 270 11.35 -5.06 -23.42
N ARG A 271 11.94 -3.86 -23.42
CA ARG A 271 13.06 -3.51 -24.31
C ARG A 271 14.25 -4.47 -24.13
N ALA A 272 14.67 -4.75 -22.90
CA ALA A 272 15.77 -5.67 -22.61
C ALA A 272 15.49 -7.13 -23.02
N VAL A 273 14.23 -7.57 -23.00
CA VAL A 273 13.82 -8.94 -23.40
C VAL A 273 13.70 -9.09 -24.92
N TYR A 274 13.27 -8.07 -25.65
CA TYR A 274 13.19 -8.10 -27.12
C TYR A 274 14.51 -7.74 -27.81
N GLY A 275 15.42 -7.04 -27.11
CA GLY A 275 16.75 -6.70 -27.59
C GLY A 275 16.77 -5.52 -28.57
N GLU A 276 17.83 -5.42 -29.36
CA GLU A 276 17.93 -4.45 -30.44
C GLU A 276 16.97 -4.82 -31.59
N MET A 277 16.16 -3.85 -32.01
CA MET A 277 15.17 -3.98 -33.08
C MET A 277 15.39 -2.85 -34.11
N ASP A 278 14.85 -3.00 -35.32
CA ASP A 278 14.77 -1.85 -36.21
C ASP A 278 13.78 -0.79 -35.66
N GLY A 279 13.96 0.47 -36.06
CA GLY A 279 13.18 1.59 -35.51
C GLY A 279 11.69 1.57 -35.81
N HIS A 280 11.22 0.78 -36.80
CA HIS A 280 9.79 0.57 -37.02
C HIS A 280 9.25 -0.50 -36.05
N ALA A 281 9.98 -1.60 -35.89
CA ALA A 281 9.61 -2.68 -34.98
C ALA A 281 9.68 -2.24 -33.50
N GLU A 282 10.66 -1.42 -33.11
CA GLU A 282 10.70 -0.79 -31.78
C GLU A 282 9.48 0.12 -31.57
N ALA A 283 9.17 0.99 -32.52
CA ALA A 283 8.03 1.91 -32.42
C ALA A 283 6.67 1.17 -32.34
N ASP A 284 6.51 0.05 -33.04
CA ASP A 284 5.32 -0.79 -32.96
C ASP A 284 5.24 -1.60 -31.65
N LEU A 285 6.38 -2.05 -31.11
CA LEU A 285 6.43 -2.68 -29.78
C LEU A 285 6.04 -1.66 -28.70
N GLU A 286 6.63 -0.47 -28.74
CA GLU A 286 6.37 0.63 -27.81
C GLU A 286 4.89 1.03 -27.82
N ARG A 287 4.27 1.17 -29.02
CA ARG A 287 2.83 1.43 -29.17
C ARG A 287 1.93 0.34 -28.56
N ARG A 288 2.38 -0.92 -28.54
CA ARG A 288 1.65 -2.03 -27.90
C ARG A 288 1.81 -1.97 -26.38
N VAL A 289 3.02 -1.72 -25.87
CA VAL A 289 3.31 -1.61 -24.44
C VAL A 289 2.53 -0.44 -23.81
N VAL A 290 2.59 0.75 -24.40
CA VAL A 290 1.84 1.94 -23.93
C VAL A 290 0.33 1.68 -23.87
N ARG A 291 -0.20 0.88 -24.81
CA ARG A 291 -1.62 0.46 -24.82
C ARG A 291 -1.91 -0.52 -23.68
N SER A 292 -1.12 -1.58 -23.52
CA SER A 292 -1.29 -2.60 -22.47
C SER A 292 -1.14 -2.04 -21.05
N LEU A 293 -0.37 -0.96 -20.88
CA LEU A 293 -0.18 -0.28 -19.60
C LEU A 293 -1.30 0.72 -19.25
N GLY A 294 -2.28 0.95 -20.14
CA GLY A 294 -3.44 1.82 -19.88
C GLY A 294 -3.16 3.33 -19.92
N VAL A 295 -1.95 3.74 -20.29
CA VAL A 295 -1.43 5.12 -20.20
C VAL A 295 -2.29 6.14 -20.99
N GLY A 296 -3.04 5.68 -22.00
CA GLY A 296 -3.96 6.52 -22.78
C GLY A 296 -5.32 6.82 -22.15
N GLU A 297 -5.81 6.00 -21.20
CA GLU A 297 -7.20 6.11 -20.73
C GLU A 297 -7.39 7.14 -19.59
N GLU A 298 -6.40 7.28 -18.69
CA GLU A 298 -6.42 8.28 -17.59
C GLU A 298 -6.64 9.71 -18.09
N VAL A 299 -6.07 10.06 -19.26
CA VAL A 299 -6.09 11.41 -19.82
C VAL A 299 -7.49 11.78 -20.35
N VAL A 300 -8.22 10.80 -20.87
CA VAL A 300 -9.60 11.00 -21.36
C VAL A 300 -10.56 11.20 -20.19
N GLY A 301 -10.40 10.43 -19.11
CA GLY A 301 -11.24 10.51 -17.92
C GLY A 301 -11.20 11.84 -17.15
N LYS A 302 -10.23 12.73 -17.41
CA LYS A 302 -10.08 14.03 -16.75
C LYS A 302 -10.37 15.25 -17.64
N ARG A 303 -10.78 15.06 -18.91
CA ARG A 303 -11.10 16.16 -19.86
C ARG A 303 -12.55 16.22 -20.33
N GLY A 304 -13.44 15.40 -19.75
CA GLY A 304 -14.85 15.28 -20.18
C GLY A 304 -15.87 16.18 -19.49
N GLU A 305 -15.54 16.88 -18.40
CA GLU A 305 -16.52 17.58 -17.53
C GLU A 305 -16.33 19.12 -17.42
N GLU A 306 -15.88 19.81 -18.47
CA GLU A 306 -15.93 21.28 -18.52
C GLU A 306 -17.33 21.80 -18.92
N SER A 307 -18.21 21.85 -17.92
CA SER A 307 -19.21 22.91 -17.71
C SER A 307 -20.07 23.38 -18.90
N ALA A 308 -21.12 22.62 -19.24
CA ALA A 308 -22.28 23.21 -19.94
C ALA A 308 -23.06 24.16 -18.98
N PRO A 309 -23.28 25.44 -19.32
CA PRO A 309 -23.82 26.42 -18.37
C PRO A 309 -25.33 26.25 -18.15
N LYS A 310 -25.72 25.77 -16.96
CA LYS A 310 -27.12 25.63 -16.55
C LYS A 310 -27.80 27.01 -16.38
N LYS A 311 -28.64 27.40 -17.35
CA LYS A 311 -29.49 28.61 -17.27
C LYS A 311 -30.37 28.57 -16.00
N LYS A 312 -30.24 29.58 -15.13
CA LYS A 312 -31.08 29.76 -13.93
C LYS A 312 -32.54 30.05 -14.35
N ARG A 313 -33.47 29.11 -14.17
CA ARG A 313 -34.92 29.38 -14.31
C ARG A 313 -35.42 30.18 -13.11
N GLY A 314 -35.51 31.50 -13.27
CA GLY A 314 -36.11 32.39 -12.28
C GLY A 314 -37.61 32.13 -12.09
N ARG A 315 -38.08 32.25 -10.85
CA ARG A 315 -39.49 32.03 -10.44
C ARG A 315 -40.20 33.39 -10.31
N LYS A 316 -41.08 33.74 -11.24
CA LYS A 316 -41.99 34.90 -11.13
C LYS A 316 -43.45 34.44 -11.18
N ARG A 317 -44.37 35.17 -10.52
CA ARG A 317 -45.81 34.82 -10.38
C ARG A 317 -46.70 35.82 -11.12
N LYS A 318 -47.74 35.27 -11.77
CA LYS A 318 -49.08 35.77 -12.17
C LYS A 318 -49.44 37.27 -12.06
N GLY A 319 -50.10 37.75 -13.12
CA GLY A 319 -50.67 39.09 -13.40
C GLY A 319 -50.22 39.49 -14.82
N GLY A 320 -51.05 39.87 -15.81
CA GLY A 320 -52.40 40.48 -15.79
C GLY A 320 -52.24 42.00 -15.95
N ASP A 321 -52.86 42.70 -16.91
CA ASP A 321 -53.81 42.33 -17.99
C ASP A 321 -53.55 43.24 -19.24
N GLU A 322 -54.49 43.33 -20.21
CA GLU A 322 -54.52 44.31 -21.36
C GLU A 322 -53.44 44.08 -22.47
N GLU A 323 -53.74 44.09 -23.79
CA GLU A 323 -54.03 45.21 -24.73
C GLU A 323 -52.81 46.15 -24.95
N GLU A 324 -52.43 46.60 -26.16
CA GLU A 324 -53.11 46.70 -27.47
C GLU A 324 -52.12 46.55 -28.69
N GLU A 325 -52.32 47.29 -29.78
CA GLU A 325 -51.57 47.36 -31.08
C GLU A 325 -50.02 47.52 -30.96
N GLY A 326 -49.17 47.30 -31.98
CA GLY A 326 -49.38 47.10 -33.42
C GLY A 326 -48.65 48.18 -34.25
N ALA A 327 -47.50 47.85 -34.86
CA ALA A 327 -46.81 48.72 -35.85
C ALA A 327 -45.76 47.94 -36.65
N GLU A 328 -45.79 48.07 -37.98
CA GLU A 328 -44.67 47.80 -38.89
C GLU A 328 -43.99 49.14 -39.21
N VAL A 329 -42.66 49.18 -39.28
CA VAL A 329 -41.88 50.23 -39.96
C VAL A 329 -40.65 49.58 -40.59
N GLU A 330 -40.40 49.92 -41.86
CA GLU A 330 -39.27 49.45 -42.68
C GLU A 330 -38.07 50.43 -42.61
N GLU A 331 -36.92 50.02 -43.17
CA GLU A 331 -35.79 50.88 -43.61
C GLU A 331 -35.05 51.66 -42.47
N ASP A 332 -33.77 52.05 -42.56
CA ASP A 332 -32.94 52.51 -43.69
C ASP A 332 -31.59 51.76 -43.88
N GLU A 333 -30.84 52.17 -44.92
CA GLU A 333 -29.55 51.63 -45.39
C GLU A 333 -28.29 52.36 -44.80
N GLU A 334 -27.16 52.33 -45.54
CA GLU A 334 -25.82 52.94 -45.31
C GLU A 334 -24.95 52.26 -44.22
N ASP A 335 -23.72 51.78 -44.46
CA ASP A 335 -22.81 51.75 -45.64
C ASP A 335 -22.32 50.31 -45.95
#